data_AF-A0A9X6XV10-F1
#
_entry.id   AF-A0A9X6XV10-F1
#
_cell.length_a   1.000
_cell.length_b   1.000
_cell.length_c   1.000
_cell.angle_alpha   90.00
_cell.angle_beta   90.00
_cell.angle_gamma   90.00
#
_symmetry.space_group_name_H-M   'P 1'
#
loop_
_entity.id
_entity.type
_entity.pdbx_description
1 polymer ?
#
loop_
_entity_poly.entity_id
_entity_poly.type
_entity_poly.pdbx_seq_one_letter_code
_entity_poly.pdbx_strand_id
1 'polypeptide(L)'
;MKFNDMVKDGKHNYDKRTRDTLDKGRLRVNDLIAPDAIKIEPNHMQVGDRLVRTIFITGYPRTASIGWLNRLYSYGENIDISIHIEPLPTEKVIKDLTKKITQFQTAQFMDYKKGKIEDIAISSARSDAEELRGALHTGVEKLYYQAIYISVSGKKEEELDRITEEIETLCSSIGLVTRQAIFQQEQGFTTCLPLGQDRIRFKRNFSTSSLATCIPFVSSELTMTDGTPVLYGINMLNGSLVMFDRFSLNNYNSVTLATSG
;
A
#
# COMPACT_ATOMS: atom_id res chain seq x y z
N MET A 1 13.17 15.94 50.71
CA MET A 1 11.72 16.18 50.97
C MET A 1 10.96 15.73 49.72
N LYS A 2 9.88 14.96 49.90
CA LYS A 2 9.32 14.04 48.91
C LYS A 2 8.57 14.76 47.76
N PHE A 3 8.56 14.11 46.60
CA PHE A 3 7.84 14.41 45.34
C PHE A 3 6.31 14.59 45.45
N ASN A 4 5.76 14.68 46.67
CA ASN A 4 4.34 14.58 46.97
C ASN A 4 3.68 15.91 47.36
N ASP A 5 4.44 17.01 47.40
CA ASP A 5 3.90 18.33 47.76
C ASP A 5 3.50 19.20 46.55
N MET A 6 3.74 18.74 45.31
CA MET A 6 3.36 19.46 44.08
C MET A 6 1.96 19.11 43.52
N VAL A 7 1.21 18.20 44.15
CA VAL A 7 -0.07 17.70 43.58
C VAL A 7 -1.31 18.38 44.20
N LYS A 8 -1.16 19.31 45.15
CA LYS A 8 -2.32 19.79 45.93
C LYS A 8 -3.06 21.03 45.44
N ASP A 9 -2.57 21.79 44.48
CA ASP A 9 -3.32 22.95 43.96
C ASP A 9 -3.64 22.79 42.47
N GLY A 10 -4.79 22.17 42.21
CA GLY A 10 -5.41 21.99 40.90
C GLY A 10 -5.89 23.29 40.26
N LYS A 11 -4.95 24.13 39.79
CA LYS A 11 -5.21 25.20 38.81
C LYS A 11 -4.04 25.36 37.84
N HIS A 12 -3.87 24.40 36.93
CA HIS A 12 -3.10 24.66 35.71
C HIS A 12 -3.96 25.47 34.75
N ASN A 13 -3.89 26.79 34.90
CA ASN A 13 -4.33 27.74 33.90
C ASN A 13 -3.35 27.64 32.70
N TYR A 14 -3.63 26.76 31.75
CA TYR A 14 -2.94 26.76 30.46
C TYR A 14 -3.43 27.98 29.68
N ASP A 15 -2.75 29.11 29.87
CA ASP A 15 -2.95 30.30 29.06
C ASP A 15 -2.49 30.00 27.62
N LYS A 16 -3.46 29.61 26.78
CA LYS A 16 -3.26 29.28 25.36
C LYS A 16 -3.06 30.51 24.47
N ARG A 17 -2.89 31.71 25.02
CA ARG A 17 -2.82 32.94 24.24
C ARG A 17 -1.72 33.88 24.70
N THR A 18 -0.47 33.49 24.53
CA THR A 18 0.61 34.36 24.01
C THR A 18 1.79 33.46 23.67
N ARG A 19 1.86 32.94 22.44
CA ARG A 19 3.15 32.47 21.92
C ARG A 19 4.02 33.71 21.78
N ASP A 20 5.06 33.80 22.61
CA ASP A 20 6.05 34.86 22.62
C ASP A 20 6.48 35.19 21.17
N THR A 21 6.53 36.47 20.82
CA THR A 21 6.89 36.93 19.47
C THR A 21 8.26 36.43 19.03
N LEU A 22 9.16 36.17 19.97
CA LEU A 22 10.48 35.56 19.74
C LEU A 22 10.39 34.08 19.35
N ASP A 23 9.40 33.36 19.88
CA ASP A 23 9.18 31.92 19.60
C ASP A 23 8.63 31.69 18.18
N LYS A 24 8.07 32.73 17.55
CA LYS A 24 7.68 32.71 16.13
C LYS A 24 8.86 32.82 15.18
N GLY A 25 10.00 33.38 15.61
CA GLY A 25 11.21 33.57 14.81
C GLY A 25 12.25 32.44 14.94
N ARG A 26 11.97 31.40 15.73
CA ARG A 26 12.84 30.23 15.84
C ARG A 26 12.72 29.35 14.60
N LEU A 27 13.87 28.94 14.06
CA LEU A 27 14.00 27.88 13.06
C LEU A 27 13.27 26.62 13.55
N ARG A 28 12.27 26.18 12.79
CA ARG A 28 11.56 24.93 13.05
C ARG A 28 12.24 23.80 12.30
N VAL A 29 12.04 22.57 12.78
CA VAL A 29 12.49 21.37 12.05
C VAL A 29 11.93 21.35 10.62
N ASN A 30 10.68 21.77 10.45
CA ASN A 30 10.05 21.90 9.13
C ASN A 30 10.79 22.86 8.20
N ASP A 31 11.40 23.93 8.72
CA ASP A 31 12.13 24.91 7.92
C ASP A 31 13.51 24.37 7.51
N LEU A 32 14.07 23.43 8.29
CA LEU A 32 15.35 22.76 8.00
C LEU A 32 15.22 21.64 6.95
N ILE A 33 14.06 20.98 6.89
CA ILE A 33 13.80 19.87 5.96
C ILE A 33 13.01 20.31 4.72
N ALA A 34 12.52 21.55 4.70
CA ALA A 34 11.80 22.07 3.55
C ALA A 34 12.75 22.16 2.34
N PRO A 35 12.32 21.73 1.15
CA PRO A 35 13.09 21.95 -0.06
C PRO A 35 13.16 23.45 -0.40
N ASP A 36 14.26 23.87 -1.02
CA ASP A 36 14.46 25.28 -1.42
C ASP A 36 13.35 25.76 -2.39
N ALA A 37 12.90 24.88 -3.28
CA ALA A 37 11.80 25.15 -4.20
C ALA A 37 11.11 23.85 -4.63
N ILE A 38 9.84 23.99 -5.02
CA ILE A 38 9.06 22.93 -5.68
C ILE A 38 8.54 23.50 -7.00
N LYS A 39 8.80 22.79 -8.10
CA LYS A 39 8.24 23.09 -9.41
C LYS A 39 7.26 21.99 -9.78
N ILE A 40 6.03 22.34 -10.14
CA ILE A 40 4.98 21.39 -10.51
C ILE A 40 4.78 21.45 -12.01
N GLU A 41 4.98 20.32 -12.68
CA GLU A 41 4.69 20.12 -14.10
C GLU A 41 3.49 19.17 -14.25
N PRO A 42 2.86 19.06 -15.43
CA PRO A 42 1.74 18.14 -15.64
C PRO A 42 2.10 16.67 -15.34
N ASN A 43 3.27 16.23 -15.77
CA ASN A 43 3.66 14.81 -15.76
C ASN A 43 4.64 14.44 -14.63
N HIS A 44 5.23 15.43 -13.96
CA HIS A 44 6.18 15.22 -12.86
C HIS A 44 6.23 16.47 -11.98
N MET A 45 6.90 16.40 -10.85
CA MET A 45 7.26 17.55 -10.05
C MET A 45 8.74 17.51 -9.69
N GLN A 46 9.38 18.66 -9.59
CA GLN A 46 10.75 18.78 -9.13
C GLN A 46 10.74 19.23 -7.67
N VAL A 47 11.38 18.45 -6.81
CA VAL A 47 11.58 18.73 -5.39
C VAL A 47 13.08 18.81 -5.15
N GLY A 48 13.61 20.02 -5.00
CA GLY A 48 15.06 20.23 -4.95
C GLY A 48 15.75 19.77 -6.25
N ASP A 49 16.66 18.81 -6.14
CA ASP A 49 17.44 18.25 -7.25
C ASP A 49 16.84 16.97 -7.86
N ARG A 50 15.70 16.49 -7.35
CA ARG A 50 15.05 15.27 -7.82
C ARG A 50 13.72 15.57 -8.52
N LEU A 51 13.49 14.85 -9.60
CA LEU A 51 12.19 14.76 -10.26
C LEU A 51 11.41 13.60 -9.64
N VAL A 52 10.11 13.80 -9.46
CA VAL A 52 9.21 12.83 -8.87
C VAL A 52 7.96 12.72 -9.73
N ARG A 53 7.50 11.49 -9.97
CA ARG A 53 6.25 11.19 -10.68
C ARG A 53 5.43 10.21 -9.88
N THR A 54 4.16 10.51 -9.67
CA THR A 54 3.24 9.59 -9.01
C THR A 54 2.43 8.78 -10.02
N ILE A 55 2.40 7.47 -9.78
CA ILE A 55 1.58 6.48 -10.47
C ILE A 55 0.60 5.90 -9.44
N PHE A 56 -0.62 5.60 -9.85
CA PHE A 56 -1.63 4.97 -8.99
C PHE A 56 -2.26 3.76 -9.66
N ILE A 57 -2.61 2.77 -8.85
CA ILE A 57 -3.20 1.53 -9.34
C ILE A 57 -4.71 1.71 -9.52
N THR A 58 -5.17 1.49 -10.75
CA THR A 58 -6.58 1.59 -11.12
C THR A 58 -7.27 0.26 -11.28
N GLY A 59 -6.55 -0.79 -11.69
CA GLY A 59 -7.07 -2.13 -11.90
C GLY A 59 -6.22 -3.16 -11.19
N TYR A 60 -6.89 -4.23 -10.74
CA TYR A 60 -6.30 -5.31 -9.95
C TYR A 60 -6.68 -6.65 -10.59
N PRO A 61 -5.83 -7.70 -10.44
CA PRO A 61 -6.17 -9.02 -10.94
C PRO A 61 -7.41 -9.58 -10.25
N ARG A 62 -8.16 -10.45 -10.95
CA ARG A 62 -9.38 -11.08 -10.39
C ARG A 62 -9.07 -11.94 -9.16
N THR A 63 -7.91 -12.59 -9.16
CA THR A 63 -7.41 -13.42 -8.06
C THR A 63 -5.98 -13.01 -7.74
N ALA A 64 -5.64 -12.99 -6.46
CA ALA A 64 -4.31 -12.65 -5.98
C ALA A 64 -3.83 -13.71 -5.00
N SER A 65 -2.71 -14.35 -5.30
CA SER A 65 -2.03 -15.27 -4.38
C SER A 65 -1.15 -14.47 -3.40
N ILE A 66 -0.77 -15.08 -2.28
CA ILE A 66 0.23 -14.49 -1.38
C ILE A 66 1.52 -14.20 -2.18
N GLY A 67 2.12 -13.03 -1.96
CA GLY A 67 3.39 -12.64 -2.58
C GLY A 67 3.30 -12.12 -4.02
N TRP A 68 2.10 -11.95 -4.59
CA TRP A 68 1.93 -11.47 -5.96
C TRP A 68 2.51 -10.05 -6.22
N LEU A 69 2.61 -9.23 -5.18
CA LEU A 69 3.26 -7.90 -5.22
C LEU A 69 4.77 -7.93 -4.94
N ASN A 70 5.36 -9.09 -4.63
CA ASN A 70 6.78 -9.16 -4.25
C ASN A 70 7.70 -8.58 -5.33
N ARG A 71 7.41 -8.83 -6.60
CA ARG A 71 8.23 -8.27 -7.70
C ARG A 71 8.22 -6.74 -7.69
N LEU A 72 7.09 -6.12 -7.31
CA LEU A 72 6.99 -4.68 -7.18
C LEU A 72 7.74 -4.17 -5.95
N TYR A 73 7.60 -4.85 -4.81
CA TYR A 73 8.33 -4.50 -3.57
C TYR A 73 9.85 -4.66 -3.69
N SER A 74 10.31 -5.63 -4.48
CA SER A 74 11.73 -5.93 -4.69
C SER A 74 12.34 -5.18 -5.88
N TYR A 75 11.63 -4.24 -6.52
CA TYR A 75 12.15 -3.53 -7.69
C TYR A 75 13.44 -2.73 -7.38
N GLY A 76 13.52 -2.13 -6.18
CA GLY A 76 14.76 -1.53 -5.68
C GLY A 76 14.65 -0.03 -5.41
N GLU A 77 15.82 0.64 -5.47
CA GLU A 77 15.96 2.05 -5.14
C GLU A 77 15.27 2.94 -6.19
N ASN A 78 14.76 4.10 -5.75
CA ASN A 78 14.04 5.13 -6.53
C ASN A 78 12.51 5.00 -6.63
N ILE A 79 11.90 4.00 -6.00
CA ILE A 79 10.44 3.96 -5.84
C ILE A 79 10.04 3.97 -4.36
N ASP A 80 8.96 4.68 -4.06
CA ASP A 80 8.24 4.59 -2.79
C ASP A 80 6.83 4.06 -3.07
N ILE A 81 6.41 3.05 -2.32
CA ILE A 81 5.07 2.46 -2.45
C ILE A 81 4.26 2.81 -1.22
N SER A 82 3.10 3.43 -1.43
CA SER A 82 2.21 3.85 -0.36
C SER A 82 0.86 3.16 -0.49
N ILE A 83 0.49 2.42 0.56
CA ILE A 83 -0.75 1.66 0.62
C ILE A 83 -1.65 2.33 1.65
N HIS A 84 -2.80 2.81 1.20
CA HIS A 84 -3.83 3.39 2.07
C HIS A 84 -4.92 2.35 2.30
N ILE A 85 -5.26 2.13 3.57
CA ILE A 85 -6.25 1.14 4.00
C ILE A 85 -7.25 1.84 4.91
N GLU A 86 -8.53 1.78 4.57
CA GLU A 86 -9.60 2.37 5.35
C GLU A 86 -10.71 1.32 5.59
N PRO A 87 -11.02 0.96 6.84
CA PRO A 87 -12.05 -0.01 7.15
C PRO A 87 -13.45 0.53 6.83
N LEU A 88 -14.32 -0.32 6.27
CA LEU A 88 -15.71 0.03 6.01
C LEU A 88 -16.64 -0.51 7.10
N PRO A 89 -17.70 0.24 7.48
CA PRO A 89 -18.71 -0.26 8.40
C PRO A 89 -19.46 -1.46 7.81
N THR A 90 -19.28 -2.65 8.38
CA THR A 90 -19.83 -3.91 7.87
C THR A 90 -21.34 -3.85 7.64
N GLU A 91 -22.11 -3.29 8.56
CA GLU A 91 -23.57 -3.18 8.44
C GLU A 91 -24.01 -2.37 7.19
N LYS A 92 -23.30 -1.28 6.91
CA LYS A 92 -23.57 -0.45 5.73
C LYS A 92 -23.26 -1.23 4.44
N VAL A 93 -22.13 -1.94 4.42
CA VAL A 93 -21.71 -2.76 3.28
C VAL A 93 -22.70 -3.89 3.00
N ILE A 94 -23.16 -4.59 4.04
CA ILE A 94 -24.17 -5.66 3.91
C ILE A 94 -25.46 -5.12 3.30
N LYS A 95 -25.90 -3.93 3.73
CA LYS A 95 -27.09 -3.26 3.20
C LYS A 95 -26.90 -2.88 1.72
N ASP A 96 -25.75 -2.32 1.36
CA ASP A 96 -25.44 -1.92 -0.01
C ASP A 96 -25.32 -3.15 -0.94
N LEU A 97 -24.67 -4.23 -0.48
CA LEU A 97 -24.60 -5.51 -1.20
C LEU A 97 -25.98 -6.13 -1.38
N THR A 98 -26.83 -6.12 -0.35
CA THR A 98 -28.22 -6.63 -0.46
C THR A 98 -28.99 -5.87 -1.53
N LYS A 99 -28.90 -4.55 -1.55
CA LYS A 99 -29.50 -3.72 -2.61
C LYS A 99 -28.95 -4.09 -4.00
N LYS A 100 -27.65 -4.34 -4.11
CA LYS A 100 -27.01 -4.71 -5.37
C LYS A 100 -27.43 -6.09 -5.86
N ILE A 101 -27.52 -7.08 -4.98
CA ILE A 101 -28.04 -8.43 -5.27
C ILE A 101 -29.48 -8.33 -5.79
N THR A 102 -30.35 -7.55 -5.15
CA THR A 102 -31.72 -7.34 -5.64
C THR A 102 -31.75 -6.71 -7.04
N GLN A 103 -30.85 -5.76 -7.32
CA GLN A 103 -30.73 -5.18 -8.66
C GLN A 103 -30.33 -6.23 -9.71
N PHE A 104 -29.34 -7.08 -9.40
CA PHE A 104 -28.91 -8.15 -10.31
C PHE A 104 -30.02 -9.19 -10.54
N GLN A 105 -30.72 -9.62 -9.48
CA GLN A 105 -31.86 -10.54 -9.59
C GLN A 105 -32.99 -9.95 -10.44
N THR A 106 -33.28 -8.65 -10.26
CA THR A 106 -34.31 -7.97 -11.05
C THR A 106 -33.91 -7.89 -12.53
N ALA A 107 -32.64 -7.59 -12.83
CA ALA A 107 -32.12 -7.57 -14.19
C ALA A 107 -32.25 -8.94 -14.86
N GLN A 108 -31.80 -10.02 -14.19
CA GLN A 108 -31.94 -11.40 -14.67
C GLN A 108 -33.41 -11.75 -14.94
N PHE A 109 -34.31 -11.39 -14.02
CA PHE A 109 -35.74 -11.67 -14.18
C PHE A 109 -36.37 -10.93 -15.38
N MET A 110 -35.95 -9.69 -15.62
CA MET A 110 -36.41 -8.92 -16.80
C MET A 110 -35.89 -9.51 -18.11
N ASP A 111 -34.63 -9.95 -18.15
CA ASP A 111 -34.05 -10.58 -19.34
C ASP A 111 -34.69 -11.94 -19.62
N TYR A 112 -34.94 -12.74 -18.57
CA TYR A 112 -35.70 -13.99 -18.67
C TYR A 112 -37.11 -13.76 -19.24
N LYS A 113 -37.84 -12.76 -18.74
CA LYS A 113 -39.17 -12.38 -19.26
C LYS A 113 -39.14 -11.95 -20.73
N LYS A 114 -38.03 -11.41 -21.21
CA LYS A 114 -37.82 -11.01 -22.60
C LYS A 114 -37.34 -12.17 -23.49
N GLY A 115 -37.21 -13.39 -22.93
CA GLY A 115 -36.69 -14.56 -23.63
C GLY A 115 -35.20 -14.44 -23.99
N LYS A 116 -34.45 -13.57 -23.31
CA LYS A 116 -33.02 -13.44 -23.54
C LYS A 116 -32.25 -14.52 -22.78
N ILE A 117 -31.10 -14.87 -23.33
CA ILE A 117 -30.11 -15.71 -22.66
C ILE A 117 -29.56 -14.94 -21.45
N GLU A 118 -29.31 -15.67 -20.37
CA GLU A 118 -28.76 -15.10 -19.14
C GLU A 118 -27.38 -14.48 -19.38
N ASP A 119 -27.19 -13.27 -18.85
CA ASP A 119 -25.89 -12.60 -18.85
C ASP A 119 -24.98 -13.19 -17.77
N ILE A 120 -23.94 -13.90 -18.21
CA ILE A 120 -22.94 -14.54 -17.37
C ILE A 120 -22.26 -13.53 -16.43
N ALA A 121 -22.06 -12.29 -16.88
CA ALA A 121 -21.41 -11.26 -16.07
C ALA A 121 -22.30 -10.83 -14.90
N ILE A 122 -23.61 -10.66 -15.13
CA ILE A 122 -24.58 -10.34 -14.09
C ILE A 122 -24.72 -11.51 -13.11
N SER A 123 -24.80 -12.74 -13.63
CA SER A 123 -24.91 -13.95 -12.81
C SER A 123 -23.69 -14.14 -11.90
N SER A 124 -22.49 -13.98 -12.46
CA SER A 124 -21.23 -14.03 -11.72
C SER A 124 -21.15 -12.93 -10.66
N ALA A 125 -21.47 -11.68 -11.03
CA ALA A 125 -21.45 -10.56 -10.08
C ALA A 125 -22.46 -10.74 -8.93
N ARG A 126 -23.61 -11.38 -9.20
CA ARG A 126 -24.58 -11.73 -8.17
C ARG A 126 -24.02 -12.79 -7.22
N SER A 127 -23.45 -13.86 -7.76
CA SER A 127 -22.83 -14.93 -6.98
C SER A 127 -21.72 -14.40 -6.07
N ASP A 128 -20.80 -13.61 -6.63
CA ASP A 128 -19.69 -12.99 -5.89
C ASP A 128 -20.22 -12.07 -4.77
N ALA A 129 -21.30 -11.32 -5.03
CA ALA A 129 -21.92 -10.46 -4.03
C ALA A 129 -22.64 -11.25 -2.92
N GLU A 130 -23.29 -12.36 -3.26
CA GLU A 130 -23.95 -13.26 -2.28
C GLU A 130 -22.92 -13.92 -1.36
N GLU A 131 -21.81 -14.41 -1.91
CA GLU A 131 -20.69 -15.00 -1.17
C GLU A 131 -20.07 -13.97 -0.22
N LEU A 132 -19.69 -12.80 -0.74
CA LEU A 132 -19.09 -11.73 0.07
C LEU A 132 -20.05 -11.28 1.18
N ARG A 133 -21.34 -11.11 0.87
CA ARG A 133 -22.34 -10.74 1.88
C ARG A 133 -22.46 -11.81 2.98
N GLY A 134 -22.44 -13.10 2.60
CA GLY A 134 -22.43 -14.21 3.54
C GLY A 134 -21.22 -14.16 4.48
N ALA A 135 -20.02 -13.99 3.92
CA ALA A 135 -18.78 -13.90 4.68
C ALA A 135 -18.72 -12.68 5.62
N LEU A 136 -19.32 -11.55 5.22
CA LEU A 136 -19.47 -10.37 6.07
C LEU A 136 -20.47 -10.62 7.22
N HIS A 137 -21.57 -11.32 6.96
CA HIS A 137 -22.57 -11.66 7.98
C HIS A 137 -22.02 -12.61 9.06
N THR A 138 -21.22 -13.60 8.67
CA THR A 138 -20.59 -14.55 9.59
C THR A 138 -19.37 -13.96 10.31
N GLY A 139 -18.91 -12.78 9.89
CA GLY A 139 -17.72 -12.12 10.47
C GLY A 139 -16.39 -12.72 10.03
N VAL A 140 -16.40 -13.63 9.04
CA VAL A 140 -15.19 -14.22 8.46
C VAL A 140 -14.39 -13.18 7.69
N GLU A 141 -15.10 -12.30 6.98
CA GLU A 141 -14.52 -11.22 6.19
C GLU A 141 -14.92 -9.84 6.74
N LYS A 142 -14.11 -8.84 6.42
CA LYS A 142 -14.46 -7.42 6.52
C LYS A 142 -14.14 -6.76 5.18
N LEU A 143 -14.76 -5.63 4.90
CA LEU A 143 -14.48 -4.86 3.69
C LEU A 143 -13.67 -3.61 4.02
N TYR A 144 -12.73 -3.28 3.15
CA TYR A 144 -11.87 -2.12 3.25
C TYR A 144 -11.85 -1.37 1.92
N TYR A 145 -11.64 -0.07 1.97
CA TYR A 145 -11.06 0.64 0.86
C TYR A 145 -9.54 0.48 0.89
N GLN A 146 -8.97 0.04 -0.22
CA GLN A 146 -7.53 0.02 -0.47
C GLN A 146 -7.20 0.95 -1.63
N ALA A 147 -6.09 1.68 -1.53
CA ALA A 147 -5.45 2.35 -2.65
C ALA A 147 -3.94 2.11 -2.62
N ILE A 148 -3.33 1.90 -3.78
CA ILE A 148 -1.87 1.73 -3.92
C ILE A 148 -1.36 2.84 -4.83
N TYR A 149 -0.37 3.56 -4.33
CA TYR A 149 0.33 4.64 -5.02
C TYR A 149 1.81 4.32 -5.08
N ILE A 150 2.45 4.68 -6.18
CA ILE A 150 3.88 4.48 -6.42
C ILE A 150 4.45 5.85 -6.77
N SER A 151 5.37 6.35 -5.96
CA SER A 151 6.15 7.54 -6.25
C SER A 151 7.47 7.10 -6.86
N VAL A 152 7.71 7.49 -8.11
CA VAL A 152 8.97 7.24 -8.83
C VAL A 152 9.83 8.49 -8.74
N SER A 153 11.11 8.34 -8.43
CA SER A 153 12.06 9.46 -8.39
C SER A 153 13.22 9.27 -9.36
N GLY A 154 13.80 10.37 -9.84
CA GLY A 154 14.96 10.35 -10.74
C GLY A 154 15.69 11.70 -10.74
N LYS A 155 16.88 11.77 -11.31
CA LYS A 155 17.66 13.02 -11.43
C LYS A 155 17.42 13.73 -12.76
N LYS A 156 17.05 12.97 -13.80
CA LYS A 156 16.78 13.47 -15.16
C LYS A 156 15.44 12.96 -15.65
N GLU A 157 14.82 13.70 -16.57
CA GLU A 157 13.52 13.32 -17.14
C GLU A 157 13.59 11.98 -17.88
N GLU A 158 14.66 11.75 -18.65
CA GLU A 158 14.93 10.48 -19.34
C GLU A 158 15.00 9.28 -18.39
N GLU A 159 15.60 9.46 -17.21
CA GLU A 159 15.69 8.44 -16.17
C GLU A 159 14.32 8.18 -15.54
N LEU A 160 13.58 9.25 -15.25
CA LEU A 160 12.23 9.18 -14.69
C LEU A 160 11.28 8.44 -15.64
N ASP A 161 11.35 8.74 -16.95
CA ASP A 161 10.55 8.09 -17.98
C ASP A 161 10.88 6.60 -18.08
N ARG A 162 12.16 6.24 -18.14
CA ARG A 162 12.60 4.84 -18.18
C ARG A 162 12.08 4.05 -16.96
N ILE A 163 12.25 4.56 -15.75
CA ILE A 163 11.79 3.88 -14.53
C ILE A 163 10.25 3.79 -14.52
N THR A 164 9.56 4.83 -14.96
CA THR A 164 8.10 4.84 -15.08
C THR A 164 7.63 3.71 -16.00
N GLU A 165 8.20 3.59 -17.19
CA GLU A 165 7.85 2.54 -18.17
C GLU A 165 8.16 1.14 -17.63
N GLU A 166 9.29 0.96 -16.94
CA GLU A 166 9.64 -0.32 -16.30
C GLU A 166 8.63 -0.71 -15.22
N ILE A 167 8.21 0.23 -14.38
CA ILE A 167 7.21 0.00 -13.34
C ILE A 167 5.83 -0.29 -13.94
N GLU A 168 5.40 0.46 -14.95
CA GLU A 168 4.13 0.20 -15.64
C GLU A 168 4.13 -1.19 -16.30
N THR A 169 5.24 -1.56 -16.94
CA THR A 169 5.43 -2.90 -17.53
C THR A 169 5.40 -4.00 -16.46
N LEU A 170 6.10 -3.78 -15.35
CA LEU A 170 6.12 -4.71 -14.22
C LEU A 170 4.72 -4.90 -13.63
N CYS A 171 4.00 -3.80 -13.36
CA CYS A 171 2.63 -3.81 -12.89
C CYS A 171 1.71 -4.58 -13.86
N SER A 172 1.81 -4.31 -15.16
CA SER A 172 1.02 -5.03 -16.16
C SER A 172 1.32 -6.53 -16.16
N SER A 173 2.58 -6.94 -15.92
CA SER A 173 2.97 -8.37 -15.85
C SER A 173 2.32 -9.15 -14.70
N ILE A 174 1.87 -8.46 -13.66
CA ILE A 174 1.17 -9.03 -12.50
C ILE A 174 -0.33 -8.71 -12.49
N GLY A 175 -0.87 -8.21 -13.61
CA GLY A 175 -2.30 -7.93 -13.78
C GLY A 175 -2.77 -6.62 -13.12
N LEU A 176 -1.86 -5.74 -12.73
CA LEU A 176 -2.20 -4.38 -12.30
C LEU A 176 -2.38 -3.47 -13.51
N VAL A 177 -3.31 -2.52 -13.39
CA VAL A 177 -3.48 -1.43 -14.37
C VAL A 177 -3.11 -0.11 -13.71
N THR A 178 -2.07 0.53 -14.20
CA THR A 178 -1.54 1.80 -13.67
C THR A 178 -2.12 3.00 -14.40
N ARG A 179 -2.10 4.16 -13.73
CA ARG A 179 -2.26 5.48 -14.36
C ARG A 179 -1.33 6.48 -13.70
N GLN A 180 -0.83 7.44 -14.48
CA GLN A 180 -0.05 8.56 -13.97
C GLN A 180 -0.97 9.65 -13.43
N ALA A 181 -0.54 10.33 -12.36
CA ALA A 181 -1.26 11.44 -11.73
C ALA A 181 -1.10 12.75 -12.52
N ILE A 182 -1.46 12.74 -13.80
CA ILE A 182 -1.30 13.91 -14.69
C ILE A 182 -2.09 15.10 -14.14
N PHE A 183 -1.45 16.27 -14.05
CA PHE A 183 -1.96 17.48 -13.39
C PHE A 183 -2.28 17.32 -11.89
N GLN A 184 -1.90 16.21 -11.28
CA GLN A 184 -2.16 15.87 -9.88
C GLN A 184 -0.88 15.42 -9.15
N GLN A 185 0.29 15.83 -9.62
CA GLN A 185 1.59 15.38 -9.09
C GLN A 185 1.79 15.82 -7.64
N GLU A 186 1.38 17.03 -7.27
CA GLU A 186 1.45 17.51 -5.88
C GLU A 186 0.57 16.66 -4.94
N GLN A 187 -0.66 16.35 -5.36
CA GLN A 187 -1.58 15.50 -4.62
C GLN A 187 -1.03 14.07 -4.52
N GLY A 188 -0.46 13.56 -5.61
CA GLY A 188 0.20 12.27 -5.68
C GLY A 188 1.35 12.17 -4.70
N PHE A 189 2.29 13.11 -4.77
CA PHE A 189 3.43 13.19 -3.88
C PHE A 189 3.00 13.26 -2.41
N THR A 190 2.06 14.15 -2.08
CA THR A 190 1.55 14.26 -0.71
C THR A 190 0.89 12.96 -0.23
N THR A 191 0.24 12.23 -1.14
CA THR A 191 -0.39 10.93 -0.84
C THR A 191 0.65 9.85 -0.53
N CYS A 192 1.83 9.95 -1.13
CA CYS A 192 2.94 9.03 -0.87
C CYS A 192 3.76 9.38 0.38
N LEU A 193 3.64 10.60 0.91
CA LEU A 193 4.28 10.95 2.17
C LEU A 193 3.63 10.20 3.36
N PRO A 194 4.39 9.91 4.44
CA PRO A 194 3.91 9.23 5.64
C PRO A 194 3.02 10.13 6.53
N LEU A 195 2.16 10.94 5.91
CA LEU A 195 1.21 11.83 6.58
C LEU A 195 -0.16 11.18 6.82
N GLY A 196 -0.39 9.99 6.25
CA GLY A 196 -1.66 9.28 6.35
C GLY A 196 -2.81 9.99 5.61
N GLN A 197 -2.49 10.82 4.61
CA GLN A 197 -3.48 11.60 3.86
C GLN A 197 -3.58 11.12 2.42
N ASP A 198 -4.69 10.48 2.07
CA ASP A 198 -5.00 10.17 0.68
C ASP A 198 -5.64 11.37 -0.03
N ARG A 199 -4.87 12.08 -0.88
CA ARG A 199 -5.35 13.23 -1.65
C ARG A 199 -5.84 12.85 -3.05
N ILE A 200 -5.36 11.75 -3.63
CA ILE A 200 -5.83 11.25 -4.94
C ILE A 200 -7.19 10.56 -4.80
N ARG A 201 -7.42 9.85 -3.68
CA ARG A 201 -8.69 9.19 -3.32
C ARG A 201 -9.17 8.14 -4.31
N PHE A 202 -8.24 7.51 -5.04
CA PHE A 202 -8.59 6.43 -5.96
C PHE A 202 -8.63 5.09 -5.22
N LYS A 203 -9.80 4.79 -4.63
CA LYS A 203 -9.99 3.64 -3.75
C LYS A 203 -10.71 2.47 -4.43
N ARG A 204 -10.33 1.24 -4.08
CA ARG A 204 -11.01 0.00 -4.48
C ARG A 204 -11.47 -0.79 -3.26
N ASN A 205 -12.55 -1.57 -3.42
CA ASN A 205 -13.05 -2.45 -2.37
C ASN A 205 -12.18 -3.72 -2.29
N PHE A 206 -11.74 -4.06 -1.10
CA PHE A 206 -10.96 -5.27 -0.80
C PHE A 206 -11.55 -6.00 0.41
N SER A 207 -11.63 -7.32 0.34
CA SER A 207 -11.90 -8.15 1.53
C SER A 207 -10.66 -8.23 2.41
N THR A 208 -10.80 -8.70 3.66
CA THR A 208 -9.66 -8.93 4.56
C THR A 208 -8.65 -9.88 3.91
N SER A 209 -9.11 -10.98 3.32
CA SER A 209 -8.21 -11.96 2.69
C SER A 209 -7.46 -11.38 1.50
N SER A 210 -8.14 -10.62 0.61
CA SER A 210 -7.48 -9.97 -0.52
C SER A 210 -6.52 -8.87 -0.06
N LEU A 211 -6.85 -8.14 1.00
CA LEU A 211 -5.98 -7.12 1.56
C LEU A 211 -4.70 -7.74 2.14
N ALA A 212 -4.82 -8.87 2.83
CA ALA A 212 -3.70 -9.56 3.46
C ALA A 212 -2.65 -10.01 2.44
N THR A 213 -3.04 -10.42 1.23
CA THR A 213 -2.08 -10.80 0.18
C THR A 213 -1.29 -9.63 -0.38
N CYS A 214 -1.77 -8.40 -0.17
CA CYS A 214 -1.09 -7.18 -0.60
C CYS A 214 -0.03 -6.71 0.38
N ILE A 215 -0.07 -7.15 1.65
CA ILE A 215 0.90 -6.69 2.64
C ILE A 215 2.27 -7.31 2.33
N PRO A 216 3.37 -6.52 2.35
CA PRO A 216 4.72 -7.03 2.14
C PRO A 216 5.18 -7.85 3.35
N PHE A 217 4.61 -9.04 3.54
CA PHE A 217 5.16 -10.06 4.45
C PHE A 217 6.36 -10.70 3.77
N VAL A 218 7.39 -9.90 3.52
CA VAL A 218 8.64 -10.40 2.94
C VAL A 218 9.30 -11.27 4.00
N SER A 219 9.57 -12.52 3.62
CA SER A 219 10.35 -13.47 4.42
C SER A 219 11.58 -12.81 5.00
N SER A 220 11.93 -13.14 6.25
CA SER A 220 13.21 -12.73 6.83
C SER A 220 14.36 -13.08 5.88
N GLU A 221 15.05 -12.08 5.34
CA GLU A 221 16.22 -12.29 4.51
C GLU A 221 17.39 -12.70 5.41
N LEU A 222 17.90 -13.92 5.22
CA LEU A 222 19.12 -14.39 5.86
C LEU A 222 20.28 -14.19 4.90
N THR A 223 20.66 -12.92 4.72
CA THR A 223 21.75 -12.49 3.85
C THR A 223 22.72 -11.65 4.67
N MET A 224 23.79 -12.26 5.16
CA MET A 224 24.91 -11.53 5.76
C MET A 224 25.74 -10.89 4.66
N THR A 225 25.99 -9.59 4.79
CA THR A 225 26.85 -8.79 3.90
C THR A 225 28.23 -8.55 4.50
N ASP A 226 28.42 -8.89 5.78
CA ASP A 226 29.66 -8.79 6.53
C ASP A 226 30.33 -10.17 6.72
N GLY A 227 31.64 -10.15 6.96
CA GLY A 227 32.43 -11.37 7.16
C GLY A 227 32.69 -12.16 5.87
N THR A 228 32.70 -13.49 5.99
CA THR A 228 32.92 -14.42 4.85
C THR A 228 31.70 -15.32 4.67
N PRO A 229 30.59 -14.80 4.13
CA PRO A 229 29.32 -15.53 4.08
C PRO A 229 29.39 -16.73 3.14
N VAL A 230 28.81 -17.86 3.58
CA VAL A 230 28.66 -19.06 2.75
C VAL A 230 27.31 -19.02 2.05
N LEU A 231 27.30 -19.26 0.74
CA LEU A 231 26.06 -19.36 -0.05
C LEU A 231 25.38 -20.72 0.19
N TYR A 232 24.17 -20.69 0.74
CA TYR A 232 23.33 -21.87 0.97
C TYR A 232 22.31 -22.09 -0.15
N GLY A 233 21.89 -21.04 -0.84
CA GLY A 233 20.93 -21.14 -1.93
C GLY A 233 20.25 -19.83 -2.25
N ILE A 234 19.07 -19.92 -2.86
CA ILE A 234 18.25 -18.79 -3.27
C ILE A 234 16.90 -18.93 -2.58
N ASN A 235 16.41 -17.84 -2.00
CA ASN A 235 15.07 -17.77 -1.46
C ASN A 235 14.06 -17.78 -2.60
N MET A 236 13.22 -18.81 -2.64
CA MET A 236 12.26 -19.00 -3.73
C MET A 236 11.11 -17.97 -3.74
N LEU A 237 10.92 -17.22 -2.65
CA LEU A 237 9.82 -16.25 -2.53
C LEU A 237 10.15 -14.86 -3.09
N ASN A 238 11.40 -14.40 -2.93
CA ASN A 238 11.85 -13.07 -3.34
C ASN A 238 13.12 -13.11 -4.22
N GLY A 239 13.71 -14.28 -4.47
CA GLY A 239 14.91 -14.44 -5.28
C GLY A 239 16.21 -13.98 -4.60
N SER A 240 16.18 -13.59 -3.33
CA SER A 240 17.37 -13.15 -2.61
C SER A 240 18.32 -14.32 -2.29
N LEU A 241 19.61 -14.03 -2.17
CA LEU A 241 20.60 -15.06 -1.82
C LEU A 241 20.51 -15.41 -0.33
N VAL A 242 20.40 -16.70 -0.02
CA VAL A 242 20.54 -17.19 1.36
C VAL A 242 22.02 -17.36 1.62
N MET A 243 22.62 -16.39 2.30
CA MET A 243 24.05 -16.28 2.54
C MET A 243 24.30 -15.97 4.00
N PHE A 244 25.07 -16.83 4.66
CA PHE A 244 25.25 -16.72 6.11
C PHE A 244 26.60 -17.30 6.52
N ASP A 245 27.31 -16.64 7.42
CA ASP A 245 28.50 -17.20 8.03
C ASP A 245 28.15 -17.86 9.37
N ARG A 246 27.79 -19.15 9.34
CA ARG A 246 27.50 -19.89 10.57
C ARG A 246 28.72 -20.05 11.49
N PHE A 247 29.94 -19.86 10.98
CA PHE A 247 31.15 -19.99 11.78
C PHE A 247 31.41 -18.75 12.63
N SER A 248 30.74 -17.64 12.32
CA SER A 248 30.73 -16.43 13.14
C SER A 248 29.87 -16.54 14.41
N LEU A 249 28.97 -17.53 14.50
CA LEU A 249 28.08 -17.71 15.64
C LEU A 249 28.74 -18.47 16.80
N ASN A 250 28.25 -18.27 18.03
CA ASN A 250 28.71 -19.03 19.22
C ASN A 250 28.53 -20.55 19.09
N ASN A 251 27.59 -21.00 18.25
CA ASN A 251 27.37 -22.41 17.96
C ASN A 251 27.22 -22.60 16.44
N TYR A 252 28.17 -23.31 15.86
CA TYR A 252 28.31 -23.50 14.42
C TYR A 252 27.51 -24.70 13.88
N ASN A 253 26.81 -25.44 14.74
CA ASN A 253 26.13 -26.68 14.35
C ASN A 253 24.93 -26.41 13.43
N SER A 254 24.71 -27.31 12.47
CA SER A 254 23.61 -27.25 11.52
C SER A 254 22.88 -28.58 11.44
N VAL A 255 21.56 -28.56 11.33
CA VAL A 255 20.71 -29.74 11.12
C VAL A 255 19.94 -29.57 9.82
N THR A 256 20.02 -30.56 8.92
CA THR A 256 19.22 -30.61 7.69
C THR A 256 18.25 -31.78 7.80
N LEU A 257 16.96 -31.51 7.70
CA LEU A 257 15.90 -32.52 7.75
C LEU A 257 15.31 -32.68 6.36
N ALA A 258 15.29 -33.91 5.85
CA ALA A 258 14.72 -34.24 4.55
C ALA A 258 14.15 -35.68 4.56
N THR A 259 13.14 -35.92 3.72
CA THR A 259 12.70 -37.28 3.37
C THR A 259 13.71 -37.90 2.39
N SER A 260 13.79 -39.24 2.30
CA SER A 260 14.68 -39.87 1.31
C SER A 260 14.27 -39.48 -0.11
N GLY A 261 15.24 -39.03 -0.90
CA GLY A 261 15.13 -38.76 -2.32
C GLY A 261 16.46 -39.06 -2.98
#